data_AF-A0A197JPU4-F1
#
_entry.id   AF-A0A197JPU4-F1
#
_cell.length_a   1.000
_cell.length_b   1.000
_cell.length_c   1.000
_cell.angle_alpha   90.00
_cell.angle_beta   90.00
_cell.angle_gamma   90.00
#
_symmetry.space_group_name_H-M   'P 1'
#
loop_
_entity.id
_entity.type
_entity.pdbx_description
1 polymer ?
#
loop_
_entity_poly.entity_id
_entity_poly.type
_entity_poly.pdbx_seq_one_letter_code
_entity_poly.pdbx_strand_id
1 'polypeptide(L)' 'IHVRKRYTDFVTLRAQLVETASGSIIRGMPKLPPKKVVGKFRPAFVEKRRRELEYFLEWVVAHPIMGDSPVVVQWF' A
#
# COMPACT_ATOMS: atom_id res chain seq x y z
N ILE A 1 -10.91 -2.79 7.21
CA ILE A 1 -11.13 -3.12 5.77
C ILE A 1 -10.47 -4.47 5.50
N HIS A 2 -11.17 -5.44 4.91
CA HIS A 2 -10.57 -6.75 4.60
C HIS A 2 -10.38 -6.88 3.08
N VAL A 3 -9.13 -6.96 2.63
CA VAL A 3 -8.78 -7.17 1.21
C VAL A 3 -7.88 -8.40 1.06
N ARG A 4 -8.17 -9.24 0.07
CA ARG A 4 -7.37 -10.43 -0.25
C ARG A 4 -6.47 -10.13 -1.45
N LYS A 5 -5.38 -9.41 -1.21
CA LYS A 5 -4.41 -9.00 -2.23
C LYS A 5 -3.01 -9.50 -1.86
N ARG A 6 -2.18 -9.77 -2.88
CA ARG A 6 -0.77 -10.14 -2.72
C ARG A 6 0.06 -8.89 -2.47
N TYR A 7 1.21 -9.03 -1.81
CA TYR A 7 2.16 -7.92 -1.62
C TYR A 7 2.49 -7.17 -2.93
N THR A 8 2.59 -7.90 -4.05
CA THR A 8 2.84 -7.30 -5.37
C THR A 8 1.74 -6.35 -5.81
N ASP A 9 0.49 -6.59 -5.44
CA ASP A 9 -0.64 -5.76 -5.83
C ASP A 9 -0.57 -4.39 -5.12
N PHE A 10 -0.06 -4.36 -3.89
CA PHE A 10 0.22 -3.10 -3.17
C PHE A 10 1.40 -2.33 -3.78
N VAL A 11 2.42 -3.04 -4.30
CA VAL A 11 3.53 -2.39 -5.01
C VAL A 11 3.03 -1.72 -6.29
N THR A 12 2.18 -2.41 -7.06
CA THR A 12 1.57 -1.85 -8.28
C THR A 12 0.68 -0.66 -7.94
N LEU A 13 -0.19 -0.78 -6.92
CA LEU A 13 -1.02 0.33 -6.46
C LEU A 13 -0.19 1.56 -6.11
N ARG A 14 0.86 1.39 -5.29
CA ARG A 14 1.74 2.51 -4.93
C ARG A 14 2.39 3.16 -6.15
N ALA A 15 2.80 2.38 -7.15
CA ALA A 15 3.39 2.94 -8.37
C ALA A 15 2.38 3.81 -9.13
N GLN A 16 1.14 3.33 -9.30
CA GLN A 16 0.07 4.07 -9.97
C GLN A 16 -0.33 5.35 -9.20
N LEU A 17 -0.35 5.28 -7.87
CA LEU A 17 -0.60 6.45 -7.03
C LEU A 17 0.51 7.50 -7.14
N VAL A 18 1.77 7.07 -7.22
CA VAL A 18 2.92 8.00 -7.36
C VAL A 18 2.94 8.68 -8.72
N GLU A 19 2.45 8.01 -9.77
CA GLU A 19 2.38 8.59 -11.12
C GLU A 19 1.36 9.74 -11.22
N THR A 20 0.31 9.69 -10.40
CA THR A 20 -0.83 10.63 -10.46
C THR A 20 -0.88 11.62 -9.30
N ALA A 21 -0.21 11.34 -8.19
CA ALA A 21 -0.24 12.19 -7.00
C ALA A 21 0.76 13.36 -7.06
N SER A 22 0.43 14.44 -6.35
CA SER A 22 1.35 15.57 -6.20
C SER A 22 2.53 15.24 -5.28
N GLY A 23 3.63 15.99 -5.43
CA GLY A 23 4.85 15.77 -4.66
C GLY A 23 4.68 15.87 -3.14
N SER A 24 3.74 16.67 -2.64
CA SER A 24 3.41 16.76 -1.21
C SER A 24 2.76 15.49 -0.68
N ILE A 25 1.80 14.93 -1.43
CA ILE A 25 1.12 13.68 -1.10
C ILE A 25 2.11 12.51 -1.08
N ILE A 26 3.00 12.44 -2.08
CA ILE A 26 4.03 11.39 -2.17
C ILE A 26 4.96 11.41 -0.96
N ARG A 27 5.31 12.59 -0.44
CA ARG A 27 6.17 12.74 0.76
C ARG A 27 5.49 12.25 2.04
N GLY A 28 4.17 12.40 2.15
CA GLY A 28 3.38 11.94 3.30
C GLY A 28 3.03 10.45 3.25
N MET A 29 3.13 9.83 2.08
CA MET A 29 2.71 8.44 1.86
C MET A 29 3.58 7.44 2.64
N PRO A 30 2.99 6.50 3.40
CA PRO A 30 3.72 5.43 4.05
C PRO A 30 4.56 4.60 3.08
N LYS A 31 5.73 4.14 3.55
CA LYS A 31 6.60 3.25 2.77
C LYS A 31 6.09 1.82 2.86
N LEU A 32 6.17 1.09 1.75
CA LEU A 32 5.89 -0.35 1.76
C LEU A 32 7.03 -1.12 2.43
N PRO A 33 6.72 -2.26 3.08
CA PRO A 33 7.73 -3.19 3.57
C PRO A 33 8.69 -3.58 2.44
N PRO A 34 10.00 -3.73 2.70
CA PRO A 34 10.93 -4.17 1.67
C PRO A 34 10.60 -5.58 1.15
N LYS A 35 10.96 -5.82 -0.11
CA LYS A 35 11.01 -7.18 -0.66
C LYS A 35 12.09 -7.95 0.10
N LYS A 36 11.71 -8.98 0.86
CA LYS A 36 12.66 -9.98 1.40
C LYS A 36 12.58 -11.27 0.60
N VAL A 37 13.74 -11.78 0.19
CA VAL A 37 13.87 -13.07 -0.50
C VAL A 37 14.14 -14.18 0.52
N VAL A 38 15.05 -13.94 1.48
CA VAL A 38 15.38 -14.87 2.57
C VAL A 38 14.39 -14.71 3.73
N GLY A 39 13.86 -15.83 4.24
CA GLY A 39 12.93 -15.82 5.38
C GLY A 39 11.55 -15.21 5.10
N LYS A 40 11.17 -15.06 3.82
CA LYS A 40 9.92 -14.39 3.39
C LYS A 40 8.62 -15.02 3.90
N PHE A 41 8.69 -16.27 4.38
CA PHE A 41 7.57 -17.02 4.92
C PHE A 41 7.60 -17.13 6.46
N ARG A 42 8.56 -16.48 7.13
CA ARG A 42 8.58 -16.47 8.61
C ARG A 42 7.30 -15.80 9.11
N PRO A 43 6.52 -16.42 10.01
CA PRO A 43 5.24 -15.87 10.46
C PRO A 43 5.35 -14.44 11.00
N ALA A 44 6.38 -14.16 11.81
CA ALA A 44 6.64 -12.81 12.33
C ALA A 44 6.87 -11.77 11.22
N PHE A 45 7.52 -12.16 10.12
CA PHE A 45 7.73 -11.29 8.97
C PHE A 45 6.43 -11.05 8.18
N VAL A 46 5.64 -12.11 7.98
CA VAL A 46 4.35 -12.03 7.29
C VAL A 46 3.39 -11.12 8.06
N GLU A 47 3.29 -11.28 9.38
CA GLU A 47 2.42 -10.45 10.23
C GLU A 47 2.89 -9.00 10.28
N LYS A 48 4.19 -8.75 10.44
CA LYS A 48 4.73 -7.39 10.36
C LYS A 48 4.40 -6.72 9.02
N ARG A 49 4.61 -7.44 7.92
CA ARG A 49 4.26 -6.97 6.57
C ARG A 49 2.76 -6.70 6.47
N ARG A 50 1.89 -7.57 6.99
CA ARG A 50 0.44 -7.38 6.97
C ARG A 50 0.05 -6.05 7.63
N ARG A 51 0.58 -5.76 8.82
CA ARG A 51 0.32 -4.51 9.54
C ARG A 51 0.80 -3.26 8.80
N GLU A 52 1.99 -3.32 8.20
CA GLU A 52 2.53 -2.19 7.42
C GLU A 52 1.71 -1.95 6.14
N LEU A 53 1.22 -3.01 5.49
CA LEU A 53 0.33 -2.90 4.33
C LEU A 53 -1.07 -2.38 4.70
N GLU A 54 -1.60 -2.80 5.85
CA GLU A 54 -2.86 -2.30 6.40
C GLU A 54 -2.78 -0.80 6.67
N TYR A 55 -1.72 -0.36 7.37
CA TYR A 55 -1.48 1.07 7.62
C TYR A 55 -1.33 1.88 6.32
N PHE A 56 -0.60 1.37 5.34
CA PHE A 56 -0.50 2.01 4.02
C PHE A 56 -1.88 2.19 3.37
N LEU A 57 -2.71 1.15 3.39
CA LEU A 57 -4.03 1.18 2.75
C LEU A 57 -4.99 2.12 3.49
N GLU A 58 -5.00 2.09 4.81
CA GLU A 58 -5.80 3.01 5.64
C GLU A 58 -5.44 4.47 5.34
N TRP A 59 -4.15 4.77 5.24
CA TRP A 59 -3.69 6.12 4.88
C TRP A 59 -4.17 6.54 3.48
N VAL A 60 -4.08 5.65 2.49
CA VAL A 60 -4.52 5.93 1.10
C VAL A 60 -6.02 6.20 1.03
N VAL A 61 -6.83 5.36 1.68
CA VAL A 61 -8.29 5.49 1.67
C VAL A 61 -8.76 6.71 2.48
N ALA A 62 -8.09 7.04 3.58
CA ALA A 62 -8.43 8.20 4.40
C ALA A 62 -8.02 9.54 3.77
N HIS A 63 -7.15 9.54 2.76
CA HIS A 63 -6.65 10.77 2.17
C HIS A 63 -7.71 11.41 1.25
N PRO A 64 -8.12 12.67 1.48
CA PRO A 64 -9.31 13.27 0.86
C PRO A 64 -9.24 13.40 -0.67
N ILE A 65 -8.04 13.47 -1.24
CA ILE A 65 -7.83 13.58 -2.70
C ILE A 65 -7.60 12.19 -3.35
N MET A 66 -7.08 11.23 -2.58
CA MET A 66 -6.58 9.97 -3.12
C MET A 66 -7.59 8.83 -2.95
N GLY A 67 -8.32 8.81 -1.83
CA GLY A 67 -9.26 7.75 -1.48
C GLY A 67 -10.33 7.54 -2.55
N ASP A 68 -10.81 8.63 -3.15
CA ASP A 68 -11.83 8.61 -4.20
C ASP A 68 -11.26 8.57 -5.63
N SER A 69 -9.93 8.44 -5.77
CA SER A 69 -9.33 8.37 -7.10
C SER A 69 -9.73 7.09 -7.82
N PRO A 70 -9.88 7.11 -9.16
CA PRO A 70 -10.23 5.92 -9.94
C PRO A 70 -9.28 4.75 -9.71
N VAL A 71 -7.99 5.04 -9.47
CA VAL A 71 -6.95 4.04 -9.15
C VAL A 71 -7.30 3.28 -7.87
N VAL A 72 -7.72 3.98 -6.81
CA VAL A 72 -8.08 3.34 -5.53
C VAL A 72 -9.40 2.60 -5.65
N VAL A 73 -10.41 3.21 -6.27
CA VAL A 73 -11.74 2.60 -6.45
C VAL A 73 -11.67 1.30 -7.24
N GLN A 74 -10.90 1.26 -8.34
CA GLN A 74 -10.74 0.04 -9.16
C GLN A 74 -9.90 -1.03 -8.49
N TRP A 75 -9.11 -0.69 -7.47
CA TRP A 75 -8.22 -1.63 -6.81
C TRP A 75 -8.95 -2.52 -5.80
N PHE A 76 -10.01 -2.01 -5.19
CA PHE A 76 -10.88 -2.76 -4.27
C PHE A 76 -11.72 -3.79 -5.02
#